data_AF-B1JDC5-F1
#
_entry.id   AF-B1JDC5-F1
#
_cell.length_a   1.000
_cell.length_b   1.000
_cell.length_c   1.000
_cell.angle_alpha   90.00
_cell.angle_beta   90.00
_cell.angle_gamma   90.00
#
_symmetry.space_group_name_H-M   'P 1'
#
loop_
_entity.id
_entity.type
_entity.pdbx_description
1 polymer ?
#
loop_
_entity_poly.entity_id
_entity_poly.type
_entity_poly.pdbx_seq_one_letter_code
_entity_poly.pdbx_strand_id
1 'polypeptide(L)' 'MPKTLEWVRLESLLRSAGTNVIEGRGSRVRFELNGAVATFHRPHPDKHAKTYQLRDARQFLEQAGVTP' A
#
# COMPACT_ATOMS: atom_id res chain seq x y z
N MET A 1 15.66 -8.91 -14.34
CA MET A 1 14.30 -8.34 -14.37
C MET A 1 13.94 -7.94 -12.96
N PRO A 2 13.45 -6.72 -12.68
CA PRO A 2 12.93 -6.47 -11.34
C PRO A 2 11.74 -7.40 -11.14
N LYS A 3 11.78 -8.22 -10.08
CA LYS A 3 10.66 -9.06 -9.68
C LYS A 3 9.52 -8.10 -9.32
N THR A 4 8.49 -8.06 -10.16
CA THR A 4 7.30 -7.23 -9.93
C THR A 4 6.64 -7.68 -8.63
N LEU A 5 6.53 -6.79 -7.63
CA LEU A 5 5.89 -7.13 -6.37
C LEU A 5 4.37 -7.22 -6.60
N GLU A 6 3.79 -8.37 -6.27
CA GLU A 6 2.33 -8.56 -6.28
C GLU A 6 1.65 -7.57 -5.33
N TRP A 7 0.58 -6.92 -5.77
CA TRP A 7 -0.19 -5.98 -4.96
C TRP A 7 -0.61 -6.59 -3.62
N VAL A 8 -1.05 -7.86 -3.65
CA VAL A 8 -1.47 -8.59 -2.44
C VAL A 8 -0.34 -8.69 -1.39
N ARG A 9 0.92 -8.79 -1.83
CA ARG A 9 2.07 -8.80 -0.91
C ARG A 9 2.30 -7.43 -0.29
N LEU A 10 2.17 -6.36 -1.08
CA LEU A 10 2.26 -4.99 -0.56
C LEU A 10 1.13 -4.69 0.43
N GLU A 11 -0.11 -5.06 0.09
CA GLU A 11 -1.26 -4.87 0.96
C GLU A 11 -1.13 -5.67 2.27
N SER A 12 -0.59 -6.90 2.20
CA SER A 12 -0.31 -7.71 3.38
C SER A 12 0.76 -7.10 4.28
N LEU A 13 1.83 -6.54 3.69
CA LEU A 13 2.87 -5.81 4.43
C LEU A 13 2.25 -4.63 5.20
N LEU A 14 1.48 -3.77 4.52
CA LEU A 14 0.83 -2.62 5.14
C LEU A 14 -0.12 -3.06 6.27
N ARG A 15 -0.92 -4.11 6.06
CA ARG A 15 -1.79 -4.68 7.11
C ARG A 15 -0.98 -5.17 8.31
N SER A 16 0.14 -5.86 8.08
CA SER A 16 1.00 -6.36 9.16
C SER A 16 1.71 -5.25 9.95
N ALA A 17 1.89 -4.07 9.35
CA ALA A 17 2.42 -2.90 10.03
C ALA A 17 1.41 -2.25 11.02
N GLY A 18 0.21 -2.82 11.19
CA GLY A 18 -0.80 -2.31 12.11
C GLY A 18 -1.67 -1.21 11.51
N THR A 19 -1.71 -1.08 10.18
CA THR A 19 -2.56 -0.08 9.51
C THR A 19 -4.04 -0.39 9.72
N ASN A 20 -4.84 0.65 9.96
CA ASN A 20 -6.27 0.57 9.77
C ASN A 20 -6.58 0.62 8.26
N VAL A 21 -7.33 -0.37 7.77
CA VAL A 21 -7.63 -0.49 6.34
C VAL A 21 -9.10 -0.19 6.08
N ILE A 22 -9.35 0.77 5.21
CA ILE A 22 -10.68 1.26 4.88
C ILE A 22 -10.94 1.01 3.39
N GLU A 23 -11.94 0.19 3.11
CA GLU A 23 -12.41 -0.07 1.76
C GLU A 23 -13.09 1.18 1.17
N GLY A 24 -12.67 1.58 -0.03
CA GLY A 24 -13.28 2.64 -0.79
C GLY A 24 -14.23 2.11 -1.87
N ARG A 25 -14.73 3.02 -2.71
CA ARG A 25 -15.51 2.63 -3.90
C ARG A 25 -14.62 1.93 -4.93
N GLY A 26 -15.08 0.80 -5.46
CA GLY A 26 -14.37 0.04 -6.49
C GLY A 26 -13.07 -0.55 -5.97
N SER A 27 -11.97 -0.42 -6.73
CA SER A 27 -10.66 -0.91 -6.33
C SER A 27 -9.91 0.00 -5.34
N ARG A 28 -10.53 1.09 -4.87
CA ARG A 28 -9.85 2.04 -3.98
C ARG A 28 -9.75 1.48 -2.56
N VAL A 29 -8.59 1.62 -1.95
CA VAL A 29 -8.32 1.23 -0.54
C VAL A 29 -7.49 2.32 0.13
N ARG A 30 -7.83 2.64 1.38
CA ARG A 30 -7.10 3.60 2.22
C ARG A 30 -6.45 2.88 3.40
N PHE A 31 -5.24 3.29 3.73
CA PHE A 31 -4.48 2.84 4.90
C PHE A 31 -4.22 4.04 5.80
N GLU A 32 -4.41 3.85 7.09
CA GLU A 32 -4.16 4.85 8.12
C GLU A 32 -3.26 4.24 9.20
N LEU A 33 -2.17 4.93 9.58
CA LEU A 33 -1.23 4.49 10.61
C LEU A 33 -0.56 5.70 11.24
N ASN A 34 -0.58 5.80 12.57
CA ASN A 34 0.09 6.88 13.33
C ASN A 34 -0.22 8.30 12.81
N GLY A 35 -1.45 8.55 12.34
CA GLY A 35 -1.87 9.82 11.76
C GLY A 35 -1.48 10.05 10.29
N ALA A 36 -0.64 9.19 9.70
CA ALA A 36 -0.39 9.17 8.26
C ALA A 36 -1.53 8.47 7.52
N VAL A 37 -1.81 8.92 6.30
CA VAL A 37 -2.88 8.37 5.45
C VAL A 37 -2.36 8.18 4.03
N ALA A 38 -2.56 6.99 3.48
CA ALA A 38 -2.30 6.72 2.07
C ALA A 38 -3.53 6.08 1.40
N THR A 39 -3.81 6.47 0.17
CA THR A 39 -4.90 5.91 -0.63
C THR A 39 -4.35 5.35 -1.93
N PHE A 40 -4.75 4.12 -2.27
CA PHE A 40 -4.33 3.43 -3.47
C PHE A 40 -5.54 2.88 -4.23
N HIS A 41 -5.29 2.52 -5.48
CA HIS A 41 -6.20 1.69 -6.27
C HIS A 41 -5.55 0.32 -6.49
N ARG A 42 -6.26 -0.76 -6.14
CA ARG A 42 -5.82 -2.13 -6.45
C ARG A 42 -5.68 -2.26 -7.97
N PRO A 43 -4.50 -2.69 -8.47
CA PRO A 43 -4.27 -2.91 -9.89
C PRO A 43 -5.32 -3.86 -10.51
N HIS A 44 -5.77 -3.52 -11.73
CA HIS A 44 -6.63 -4.37 -12.55
C HIS A 44 -6.48 -3.99 -14.04
N PRO A 45 -6.37 -4.94 -14.98
CA PRO A 45 -6.36 -6.40 -14.80
C PRO A 45 -5.02 -6.96 -14.28
N ASP A 46 -3.95 -6.17 -14.29
CA ASP A 46 -2.66 -6.57 -13.72
C ASP A 46 -2.76 -6.75 -12.20
N LYS A 47 -2.00 -7.70 -11.66
CA LYS A 47 -1.92 -8.04 -10.23
C LYS A 47 -0.72 -7.43 -9.53
N HIS A 48 0.23 -6.90 -10.29
CA HIS A 48 1.46 -6.32 -9.74
C HIS A 48 1.26 -4.86 -9.32
N ALA A 49 1.88 -4.49 -8.20
CA ALA A 49 1.99 -3.10 -7.80
C ALA A 49 2.86 -2.33 -8.79
N LYS A 50 2.38 -1.15 -9.20
CA LYS A 50 3.17 -0.24 -10.03
C LYS A 50 4.31 0.38 -9.21
N THR A 51 5.40 0.76 -9.86
CA THR A 51 6.58 1.35 -9.19
C THR A 51 6.22 2.54 -8.29
N TYR A 52 5.27 3.38 -8.70
CA TYR A 52 4.81 4.50 -7.86
C TYR A 52 4.10 4.02 -6.60
N GLN A 53 3.31 2.93 -6.64
CA GLN A 53 2.63 2.40 -5.46
C GLN A 53 3.63 1.87 -4.42
N LEU A 54 4.76 1.31 -4.87
CA LEU A 54 5.84 0.89 -3.98
C LEU A 54 6.50 2.09 -3.31
N ARG A 55 6.77 3.15 -4.07
CA ARG A 55 7.35 4.39 -3.54
C ARG A 55 6.42 5.07 -2.55
N ASP A 56 5.14 5.18 -2.89
CA ASP A 56 4.13 5.84 -2.06
C ASP A 56 3.86 5.02 -0.78
N ALA A 57 3.88 3.69 -0.86
CA ALA A 57 3.78 2.82 0.33
C ALA A 57 5.00 2.96 1.24
N ARG A 58 6.21 3.08 0.70
CA ARG A 58 7.41 3.37 1.49
C ARG A 58 7.30 4.73 2.18
N GLN A 59 6.97 5.78 1.44
CA GLN A 59 6.81 7.12 2.00
C GLN A 59 5.73 7.16 3.08
N PHE A 60 4.62 6.44 2.90
CA PHE A 60 3.58 6.29 3.90
C PHE A 60 4.10 5.66 5.20
N LEU A 61 4.88 4.58 5.11
CA LEU A 61 5.46 3.94 6.29
C LEU A 61 6.48 4.87 6.99
N GLU A 62 7.34 5.54 6.23
CA GLU A 62 8.28 6.53 6.75
C GLU A 62 7.56 7.69 7.48
N GLN A 63 6.48 8.22 6.90
CA GLN A 63 5.63 9.25 7.52
C GLN A 63 4.94 8.74 8.79
N ALA A 64 4.59 7.46 8.83
CA ALA A 64 4.03 6.80 10.01
C ALA A 64 5.11 6.44 11.06
N GLY A 65 6.39 6.78 10.82
CA GLY A 65 7.50 6.46 11.72
C GLY A 65 7.93 4.99 11.69
N VAL A 66 7.55 4.24 10.65
CA VAL A 66 7.93 2.83 10.44
C VAL A 66 8.98 2.78 9.33
N THR A 67 10.16 2.23 9.64
CA THR A 67 11.19 1.96 8.63
C THR A 67 10.98 0.55 8.06
N PRO A 68 10.60 0.40 6.78
CA PRO A 68 10.37 -0.90 6.15
C PRO A 68 11.65 -1.65 5.75
#